data_AF-A0A914MCB9-F1
#
_entry.id   AF-A0A914MCB9-F1
#
_cell.length_a   1.000
_cell.length_b   1.000
_cell.length_c   1.000
_cell.angle_alpha   90.00
_cell.angle_beta   90.00
_cell.angle_gamma   90.00
#
_symmetry.space_group_name_H-M   'P 1'
#
loop_
_entity.id
_entity.type
_entity.pdbx_description
1 polymer ?
#
loop_
_entity_poly.entity_id
_entity_poly.type
_entity_poly.pdbx_seq_one_letter_code
_entity_poly.pdbx_strand_id
1 'polypeptide(L)'
;MYICSNESLPILYKLEGSVQKCPDNYTVAVGKYRNAQNETGWGILEVETFPNFPVEMQAYAAGLVEGLLTKVQIYYHYLNTVSQLCKNAKEYCLKLFNYLKLNLEWIESQVMSNPPTDLYWRHVNLTYTQLTGIQDGYGAEKQFYLSRVRFAITPILKIQMAGEFYDLDRVFKKPKTNYSSNSHCSGFVKVLEGNKDILMAHVTMAGLNTMNRILKLYKFAYASLASQDDFTITSAGLLSMETTIILGNESIYSNVNPKGQLHCWVRSFIANLLASTSKDWITIFGLLLIILVTILEHTTINGWQVLDYKLFKPGEELPKNDLFWILEQIPGTTVSRDMTWFLRKYNYWPSYNIPFLKKISDLGGFTEKANINNWWRWGYSPRAKIFQRDHNKVKDMDSLRELMRWLFCII
;
A
#
# COMPACT_ATOMS: atom_id res chain seq x y z
N MET A 1 24.34 -7.02 4.11
CA MET A 1 24.47 -7.95 2.96
C MET A 1 24.61 -7.10 1.71
N TYR A 2 25.55 -7.45 0.84
CA TYR A 2 25.79 -6.77 -0.44
C TYR A 2 25.28 -7.63 -1.58
N ILE A 3 24.71 -7.01 -2.61
CA ILE A 3 24.40 -7.64 -3.90
C ILE A 3 25.31 -7.02 -4.95
N CYS A 4 26.13 -7.85 -5.56
CA CYS A 4 27.20 -7.46 -6.47
C CYS A 4 26.88 -7.89 -7.91
N SER A 5 27.35 -7.11 -8.89
CA SER A 5 27.26 -7.45 -10.33
C SER A 5 28.54 -8.10 -10.85
N ASN A 6 28.43 -9.00 -11.84
CA ASN A 6 29.55 -9.66 -12.49
C ASN A 6 29.90 -9.02 -13.86
N GLU A 7 30.22 -7.72 -13.82
CA GLU A 7 30.76 -6.83 -14.88
C GLU A 7 30.02 -6.71 -16.24
N SER A 8 29.48 -7.77 -16.83
CA SER A 8 28.96 -7.77 -18.21
C SER A 8 27.64 -8.51 -18.43
N LEU A 9 27.20 -9.33 -17.47
CA LEU A 9 25.93 -10.07 -17.56
C LEU A 9 24.94 -9.59 -16.52
N PRO A 10 23.62 -9.79 -16.71
CA PRO A 10 22.59 -9.53 -15.70
C PRO A 10 22.62 -10.55 -14.54
N ILE A 11 23.82 -10.96 -14.10
CA ILE A 11 24.06 -11.96 -13.08
C ILE A 11 24.57 -11.25 -11.82
N LEU A 12 23.85 -11.49 -10.72
CA LEU A 12 24.16 -10.95 -9.41
C LEU A 12 24.59 -12.07 -8.44
N TYR A 13 25.39 -11.72 -7.43
CA TYR A 13 25.76 -12.61 -6.33
C TYR A 13 25.70 -11.88 -4.99
N LYS A 14 25.51 -12.63 -3.89
CA LYS A 14 25.49 -12.07 -2.52
C LYS A 14 26.87 -12.14 -1.86
N LEU A 15 27.19 -11.15 -1.03
CA LEU A 15 28.27 -11.19 -0.05
C LEU A 15 27.74 -10.85 1.35
N GLU A 16 28.27 -11.55 2.35
CA GLU A 16 27.83 -11.48 3.75
C GLU A 16 28.91 -10.92 4.68
N GLY A 17 28.47 -10.27 5.76
CA GLY A 17 29.35 -9.66 6.76
C GLY A 17 29.76 -8.21 6.47
N SER A 18 30.56 -7.66 7.39
CA SER A 18 31.17 -6.32 7.32
C SER A 18 32.53 -6.31 6.59
N VAL A 19 33.14 -7.48 6.41
CA VAL A 19 34.50 -7.67 5.91
C VAL A 19 34.54 -7.87 4.39
N GLN A 20 33.55 -8.59 3.82
CA GLN A 20 33.43 -8.79 2.38
C GLN A 20 32.46 -7.76 1.79
N LYS A 21 33.00 -6.87 0.96
CA LYS A 21 32.24 -5.94 0.12
C LYS A 21 32.33 -6.38 -1.34
N CYS A 22 31.44 -5.89 -2.20
CA CYS A 22 31.67 -5.97 -3.64
C CYS A 22 32.96 -5.19 -3.98
N PRO A 23 33.67 -5.54 -5.07
CA PRO A 23 34.72 -4.68 -5.59
C PRO A 23 34.15 -3.29 -5.95
N ASP A 24 35.01 -2.27 -6.00
CA ASP A 24 34.57 -0.88 -6.19
C ASP A 24 33.74 -0.71 -7.47
N ASN A 25 32.68 0.09 -7.38
CA ASN A 25 31.64 0.26 -8.40
C ASN A 25 30.75 -0.97 -8.72
N TYR A 26 30.99 -2.16 -8.15
CA TYR A 26 30.18 -3.36 -8.41
C TYR A 26 29.00 -3.59 -7.47
N THR A 27 28.77 -2.70 -6.50
CA THR A 27 27.64 -2.81 -5.55
C THR A 27 26.34 -2.32 -6.20
N VAL A 28 25.41 -3.24 -6.49
CA VAL A 28 24.09 -2.89 -7.04
C VAL A 28 23.11 -2.50 -5.94
N ALA A 29 23.12 -3.27 -4.85
CA ALA A 29 22.26 -3.04 -3.68
C ALA A 29 22.96 -3.43 -2.38
N VAL A 30 22.60 -2.76 -1.29
CA VAL A 30 22.94 -3.14 0.08
C VAL A 30 21.65 -3.28 0.87
N GLY A 31 21.58 -4.31 1.72
CA GLY A 31 20.49 -4.49 2.67
C GLY A 31 20.99 -4.79 4.07
N LYS A 32 20.22 -4.32 5.06
CA LYS A 32 20.42 -4.61 6.49
C LYS A 32 19.07 -4.89 7.13
N TYR A 33 18.98 -5.95 7.92
CA TYR A 33 17.78 -6.31 8.65
C TYR A 33 18.10 -6.52 10.13
N ARG A 34 17.32 -5.92 11.04
CA ARG A 34 17.31 -6.18 12.47
C ARG A 34 15.94 -6.74 12.85
N ASN A 35 15.89 -7.97 13.33
CA ASN A 35 14.68 -8.50 13.95
C ASN A 35 14.59 -7.99 15.39
N ALA A 36 13.83 -6.93 15.65
CA ALA A 36 13.56 -6.40 16.98
C ALA A 36 12.11 -6.67 17.43
N GLN A 37 11.45 -7.71 16.89
CA GLN A 37 10.04 -8.01 17.17
C GLN A 37 9.79 -8.28 18.65
N ASN A 38 10.68 -9.01 19.34
CA ASN A 38 10.56 -9.27 20.78
C ASN A 38 10.84 -8.03 21.65
N GLU A 39 11.54 -7.02 21.12
CA GLU A 39 11.91 -5.80 21.84
C GLU A 39 10.89 -4.67 21.64
N THR A 40 10.30 -4.58 20.45
CA THR A 40 9.54 -3.39 19.98
C THR A 40 8.25 -3.73 19.23
N GLY A 41 8.03 -4.99 18.86
CA GLY A 41 6.98 -5.41 17.91
C GLY A 41 7.37 -5.28 16.43
N TRP A 42 8.58 -4.81 16.09
CA TRP A 42 8.99 -4.53 14.71
C TRP A 42 10.29 -5.23 14.30
N GLY A 43 10.30 -5.82 13.11
CA GLY A 43 11.53 -5.92 12.31
C GLY A 43 11.86 -4.56 11.69
N ILE A 44 13.15 -4.27 11.46
CA ILE A 44 13.61 -3.05 10.77
C ILE A 44 14.45 -3.48 9.57
N LEU A 45 14.00 -3.15 8.36
CA LEU A 45 14.69 -3.42 7.11
C LEU A 45 15.13 -2.10 6.48
N GLU A 46 16.41 -2.00 6.13
CA GLU A 46 16.98 -0.93 5.31
C GLU A 46 17.46 -1.55 4.00
N VAL A 47 17.07 -0.99 2.85
CA VAL A 47 17.64 -1.35 1.53
C VAL A 47 18.02 -0.09 0.75
N GLU A 48 19.19 -0.12 0.13
CA GLU A 48 19.79 0.96 -0.64
C GLU A 48 20.26 0.43 -2.01
N THR A 49 20.07 1.18 -3.10
CA THR A 49 20.62 0.83 -4.44
C THR A 49 21.40 1.97 -5.06
N PHE A 50 22.30 1.63 -5.97
CA PHE A 50 23.27 2.56 -6.52
C PHE A 50 23.06 2.78 -8.03
N PRO A 51 23.25 4.02 -8.54
CA PRO A 51 22.82 4.43 -9.88
C PRO A 51 23.63 3.82 -11.04
N ASN A 52 24.77 3.18 -10.76
CA ASN A 52 25.73 2.70 -11.78
C ASN A 52 25.23 1.49 -12.61
N PHE A 53 23.98 1.07 -12.42
CA PHE A 53 23.38 -0.12 -13.03
C PHE A 53 22.03 0.19 -13.69
N PRO A 54 21.61 -0.58 -14.70
CA PRO A 54 20.24 -0.51 -15.24
C PRO A 54 19.21 -0.56 -14.11
N VAL A 55 18.19 0.29 -14.15
CA VAL A 55 17.21 0.42 -13.05
C VAL A 55 16.42 -0.87 -12.83
N GLU A 56 16.26 -1.70 -13.88
CA GLU A 56 15.69 -3.03 -13.83
C GLU A 56 16.57 -3.99 -13.00
N MET A 57 17.91 -3.86 -13.11
CA MET A 57 18.87 -4.59 -12.28
C MET A 57 18.83 -4.10 -10.82
N GLN A 58 18.74 -2.78 -10.60
CA GLN A 58 18.58 -2.21 -9.26
C GLN A 58 17.29 -2.69 -8.59
N ALA A 59 16.16 -2.68 -9.30
CA ALA A 59 14.88 -3.16 -8.81
C ALA A 59 14.93 -4.63 -8.40
N TYR A 60 15.51 -5.49 -9.26
CA TYR A 60 15.70 -6.89 -8.93
C TYR A 60 16.64 -7.08 -7.72
N ALA A 61 17.75 -6.34 -7.64
CA ALA A 61 18.71 -6.43 -6.55
C ALA A 61 18.14 -5.98 -5.19
N ALA A 62 17.34 -4.91 -5.18
CA ALA A 62 16.60 -4.44 -4.01
C ALA A 62 15.64 -5.52 -3.48
N GLY A 63 14.89 -6.15 -4.37
CA GLY A 63 14.01 -7.26 -4.01
C GLY A 63 14.79 -8.48 -3.51
N LEU A 64 15.88 -8.83 -4.20
CA LEU A 64 16.73 -9.96 -3.87
C LEU A 64 17.30 -9.85 -2.45
N VAL A 65 17.84 -8.69 -2.07
CA VAL A 65 18.43 -8.51 -0.74
C VAL A 65 17.38 -8.51 0.37
N GLU A 66 16.18 -7.96 0.12
CA GLU A 66 15.05 -8.09 1.04
C GLU A 66 14.62 -9.55 1.23
N GLY A 67 14.42 -10.28 0.12
CA GLY A 67 14.01 -11.69 0.14
C GLY A 67 15.02 -12.59 0.86
N LEU A 68 16.32 -12.32 0.68
CA LEU A 68 17.41 -13.03 1.38
C LEU A 68 17.45 -12.71 2.88
N LEU A 69 17.33 -11.44 3.26
CA LEU A 69 17.44 -11.00 4.66
C LEU A 69 16.21 -11.33 5.51
N THR A 70 15.03 -11.46 4.91
CA THR A 70 13.75 -11.59 5.63
C THR A 70 13.07 -12.96 5.45
N LYS A 71 13.79 -13.97 4.94
CA LYS A 71 13.28 -15.35 4.68
C LYS A 71 12.36 -15.90 5.77
N VAL A 72 12.83 -15.83 7.02
CA VAL A 72 12.13 -16.37 8.20
C VAL A 72 10.82 -15.64 8.44
N GLN A 73 10.82 -14.31 8.32
CA GLN A 73 9.65 -13.46 8.47
C GLN A 73 8.66 -13.66 7.31
N ILE A 74 9.14 -13.77 6.06
CA ILE A 74 8.30 -14.09 4.91
C ILE A 74 7.61 -15.45 5.12
N TYR A 75 8.36 -16.47 5.57
CA TYR A 75 7.83 -17.80 5.85
C TYR A 75 6.74 -17.78 6.94
N TYR A 76 6.99 -17.16 8.09
CA TYR A 76 5.99 -17.05 9.15
C TYR A 76 4.78 -16.21 8.73
N HIS A 77 4.97 -15.10 8.02
CA HIS A 77 3.86 -14.28 7.52
C HIS A 77 3.02 -15.06 6.50
N TYR A 78 3.65 -15.80 5.58
CA TYR A 78 2.97 -16.68 4.63
C TYR A 78 2.12 -17.75 5.33
N LEU A 79 2.68 -18.42 6.34
CA LEU A 79 1.96 -19.42 7.14
C LEU A 79 0.74 -18.81 7.84
N ASN A 80 0.92 -17.68 8.51
CA ASN A 80 -0.11 -17.02 9.32
C ASN A 80 -1.26 -16.43 8.49
N THR A 81 -1.02 -16.06 7.23
CA THR A 81 -1.99 -15.31 6.40
C THR A 81 -2.53 -16.13 5.23
N VAL A 82 -1.69 -16.36 4.22
CA VAL A 82 -2.12 -16.82 2.88
C VAL A 82 -1.99 -18.34 2.67
N SER A 83 -1.32 -19.07 3.57
CA SER A 83 -1.14 -20.53 3.44
C SER A 83 -2.45 -21.31 3.36
N GLN A 84 -3.50 -20.82 4.05
CA GLN A 84 -4.81 -21.47 4.12
C GLN A 84 -5.80 -20.97 3.05
N LEU A 85 -5.39 -20.09 2.13
CA LEU A 85 -6.27 -19.39 1.17
C LEU A 85 -7.22 -20.32 0.40
N CYS A 86 -6.75 -21.51 0.03
CA CYS A 86 -7.52 -22.51 -0.74
C CYS A 86 -8.07 -23.67 0.08
N LYS A 87 -7.91 -23.67 1.42
CA LYS A 87 -8.37 -24.76 2.27
C LYS A 87 -9.88 -24.88 2.18
N ASN A 88 -10.36 -26.07 1.79
CA ASN A 88 -11.78 -26.38 1.55
C ASN A 88 -12.47 -25.44 0.53
N ALA A 89 -11.70 -24.76 -0.34
CA ALA A 89 -12.18 -23.73 -1.25
C ALA A 89 -11.68 -23.95 -2.70
N LYS A 90 -11.72 -25.20 -3.18
CA LYS A 90 -11.13 -25.60 -4.48
C LYS A 90 -11.70 -24.82 -5.67
N GLU A 91 -13.03 -24.72 -5.78
CA GLU A 91 -13.68 -24.02 -6.90
C GLU A 91 -13.35 -22.53 -6.91
N TYR A 92 -13.40 -21.89 -5.73
CA TYR A 92 -12.96 -20.51 -5.53
C TYR A 92 -11.51 -20.30 -6.02
N CYS A 93 -10.57 -21.15 -5.62
CA CYS A 93 -9.18 -21.00 -6.03
C CYS A 93 -8.93 -21.29 -7.51
N LEU A 94 -9.73 -22.16 -8.15
CA LEU A 94 -9.68 -22.33 -9.61
C LEU A 94 -10.06 -21.02 -10.33
N LYS A 95 -11.14 -20.35 -9.89
CA LYS A 95 -11.58 -19.06 -10.45
C LYS A 95 -10.56 -17.95 -10.16
N LEU A 96 -10.09 -17.85 -8.92
CA LEU A 96 -9.07 -16.88 -8.50
C LEU A 96 -7.79 -17.02 -9.33
N PHE A 97 -7.19 -18.21 -9.39
CA PHE A 97 -5.91 -18.38 -10.09
C PHE A 97 -6.06 -18.25 -11.61
N ASN A 98 -7.22 -18.57 -12.19
CA ASN A 98 -7.49 -18.25 -13.59
C ASN A 98 -7.57 -16.74 -13.82
N TYR A 99 -8.26 -15.99 -12.96
CA TYR A 99 -8.30 -14.52 -13.01
C TYR A 99 -6.91 -13.90 -12.84
N LEU A 100 -6.14 -14.32 -11.84
CA LEU A 100 -4.77 -13.81 -11.60
C LEU A 100 -3.84 -14.13 -12.76
N LYS A 101 -3.95 -15.32 -13.37
CA LYS A 101 -3.20 -15.67 -14.58
C LYS A 101 -3.52 -14.71 -15.73
N LEU A 102 -4.81 -14.57 -16.07
CA LEU A 102 -5.26 -13.69 -17.16
C LEU A 102 -4.91 -12.21 -16.91
N ASN A 103 -4.84 -11.78 -15.64
CA ASN A 103 -4.40 -10.44 -15.27
C ASN A 103 -2.88 -10.26 -15.43
N LEU A 104 -2.07 -11.20 -14.93
CA LEU A 104 -0.62 -11.16 -15.10
C LEU A 104 -0.21 -11.22 -16.58
N GLU A 105 -0.85 -12.07 -17.40
CA GLU A 105 -0.67 -12.11 -18.85
C GLU A 105 -1.04 -10.79 -19.53
N TRP A 106 -2.11 -10.12 -19.08
CA TRP A 106 -2.47 -8.80 -19.58
C TRP A 106 -1.44 -7.74 -19.17
N ILE A 107 -1.01 -7.72 -17.91
CA ILE A 107 0.01 -6.79 -17.41
C ILE A 107 1.32 -6.94 -18.19
N GLU A 108 1.79 -8.18 -18.39
CA GLU A 108 2.96 -8.50 -19.19
C GLU A 108 2.81 -7.96 -20.63
N SER A 109 1.65 -8.20 -21.27
CA SER A 109 1.37 -7.69 -22.61
C SER A 109 1.40 -6.15 -22.69
N GLN A 110 0.94 -5.45 -21.65
CA GLN A 110 0.98 -3.98 -21.59
C GLN A 110 2.39 -3.46 -21.37
N VAL A 111 3.15 -4.09 -20.45
CA VAL A 111 4.57 -3.77 -20.23
C VAL A 111 5.40 -3.96 -21.51
N MET A 112 5.09 -4.99 -22.31
CA MET A 112 5.80 -5.26 -23.57
C MET A 112 5.35 -4.38 -24.75
N SER A 113 4.10 -3.89 -24.76
CA SER A 113 3.57 -3.09 -25.87
C SER A 113 3.74 -1.59 -25.70
N ASN A 114 3.90 -1.09 -24.48
CA ASN A 114 4.17 0.32 -24.21
C ASN A 114 5.68 0.61 -24.31
N PRO A 115 6.08 1.80 -24.80
CA PRO A 115 7.49 2.12 -25.00
C PRO A 115 8.21 2.31 -23.66
N PRO A 116 9.55 2.08 -23.57
CA PRO A 116 10.33 2.33 -22.35
C PRO A 116 10.31 3.78 -21.83
N THR A 117 9.84 4.72 -22.64
CA THR A 117 9.60 6.13 -22.28
C THR A 117 8.28 6.35 -21.53
N ASP A 118 7.35 5.39 -21.55
CA ASP A 118 6.17 5.40 -20.69
C ASP A 118 6.61 5.08 -19.25
N LEU A 119 6.72 6.13 -18.43
CA LEU A 119 7.16 6.01 -17.05
C LEU A 119 6.21 5.16 -16.20
N TYR A 120 4.91 5.15 -16.52
CA TYR A 120 3.92 4.38 -15.78
C TYR A 120 4.11 2.89 -16.00
N TRP A 121 4.09 2.43 -17.26
CA TRP A 121 4.30 1.02 -17.59
C TRP A 121 5.73 0.55 -17.30
N ARG A 122 6.73 1.43 -17.40
CA ARG A 122 8.08 1.12 -16.90
C ARG A 122 8.07 0.88 -15.39
N HIS A 123 7.36 1.69 -14.60
CA HIS A 123 7.27 1.48 -13.15
C HIS A 123 6.43 0.25 -12.78
N VAL A 124 5.42 -0.13 -13.58
CA VAL A 124 4.78 -1.47 -13.46
C VAL A 124 5.83 -2.57 -13.61
N ASN A 125 6.65 -2.51 -14.67
CA ASN A 125 7.72 -3.49 -14.89
C ASN A 125 8.72 -3.56 -13.72
N LEU A 126 9.20 -2.42 -13.23
CA LEU A 126 10.11 -2.37 -12.08
C LEU A 126 9.49 -2.95 -10.80
N THR A 127 8.20 -2.68 -10.55
CA THR A 127 7.43 -3.25 -9.43
C THR A 127 7.47 -4.78 -9.45
N TYR A 128 7.13 -5.39 -10.59
CA TYR A 128 7.16 -6.85 -10.76
C TYR A 128 8.59 -7.41 -10.80
N THR A 129 9.58 -6.63 -11.27
CA THR A 129 11.00 -7.00 -11.28
C THR A 129 11.54 -7.11 -9.85
N GLN A 130 11.18 -6.17 -8.98
CA GLN A 130 11.50 -6.23 -7.56
C GLN A 130 10.78 -7.36 -6.84
N LEU A 131 9.49 -7.57 -7.10
CA LEU A 131 8.74 -8.72 -6.59
C LEU A 131 9.39 -10.05 -7.00
N THR A 132 9.94 -10.11 -8.22
CA THR A 132 10.68 -11.25 -8.75
C THR A 132 11.98 -11.48 -7.98
N GLY A 133 12.70 -10.40 -7.64
CA GLY A 133 13.86 -10.42 -6.75
C GLY A 133 13.53 -10.97 -5.37
N ILE A 134 12.45 -10.48 -4.72
CA ILE A 134 12.02 -10.98 -3.39
C ILE A 134 11.72 -12.47 -3.45
N GLN A 135 11.06 -12.95 -4.52
CA GLN A 135 10.78 -14.38 -4.68
C GLN A 135 12.04 -15.23 -4.93
N ASP A 136 12.98 -14.76 -5.76
CA ASP A 136 14.24 -15.49 -5.98
C ASP A 136 15.14 -15.46 -4.73
N GLY A 137 15.10 -14.38 -3.93
CA GLY A 137 15.78 -14.26 -2.65
C GLY A 137 15.16 -15.10 -1.53
N TYR A 138 13.82 -15.18 -1.45
CA TYR A 138 13.09 -16.03 -0.50
C TYR A 138 13.32 -17.54 -0.74
N GLY A 139 13.55 -17.91 -2.00
CA GLY A 139 13.73 -19.31 -2.41
C GLY A 139 15.02 -19.96 -1.92
N ALA A 140 15.28 -21.16 -2.47
CA ALA A 140 16.54 -21.88 -2.25
C ALA A 140 17.75 -21.00 -2.62
N GLU A 141 18.78 -21.02 -1.78
CA GLU A 141 19.98 -20.23 -1.98
C GLU A 141 20.70 -20.65 -3.26
N LYS A 142 21.24 -19.67 -3.97
CA LYS A 142 22.05 -19.84 -5.18
C LYS A 142 23.34 -19.05 -5.03
N GLN A 143 24.39 -19.52 -5.69
CA GLN A 143 25.63 -18.75 -5.86
C GLN A 143 25.40 -17.51 -6.73
N PHE A 144 24.55 -17.65 -7.76
CA PHE A 144 24.26 -16.63 -8.77
C PHE A 144 22.76 -16.46 -8.98
N TYR A 145 22.34 -15.22 -9.24
CA TYR A 145 20.95 -14.82 -9.46
C TYR A 145 20.83 -14.05 -10.77
N LEU A 146 19.99 -14.53 -11.69
CA LEU A 146 19.73 -13.85 -12.96
C LEU A 146 18.67 -12.75 -12.76
N SER A 147 19.07 -11.49 -12.93
CA SER A 147 18.18 -10.34 -12.93
C SER A 147 17.20 -10.41 -14.11
N ARG A 148 15.90 -10.39 -13.79
CA ARG A 148 14.78 -10.53 -14.73
C ARG A 148 13.45 -10.18 -14.04
N VAL A 149 12.43 -9.91 -14.85
CA VAL A 149 11.03 -9.88 -14.41
C VAL A 149 10.37 -11.25 -14.60
N ARG A 150 9.37 -11.58 -13.77
CA ARG A 150 8.43 -12.70 -13.96
C ARG A 150 7.03 -12.30 -13.50
N PHE A 151 6.06 -12.34 -14.41
CA PHE A 151 4.64 -12.14 -14.10
C PHE A 151 3.99 -13.47 -13.69
N ALA A 152 4.26 -13.92 -12.46
CA ALA A 152 3.88 -15.26 -11.99
C ALA A 152 3.14 -15.25 -10.65
N ILE A 153 2.22 -16.22 -10.46
CA ILE A 153 1.50 -16.42 -9.19
C ILE A 153 2.45 -17.07 -8.16
N THR A 154 3.10 -16.24 -7.37
CA THR A 154 4.11 -16.64 -6.37
C THR A 154 3.58 -16.50 -4.93
N PRO A 155 4.17 -17.19 -3.93
CA PRO A 155 3.94 -16.89 -2.51
C PRO A 155 4.07 -15.41 -2.17
N ILE A 156 5.07 -14.70 -2.71
CA ILE A 156 5.26 -13.26 -2.44
C ILE A 156 4.15 -12.42 -3.06
N LEU A 157 3.71 -12.72 -4.30
CA LEU A 157 2.56 -12.04 -4.91
C LEU A 157 1.31 -12.22 -4.04
N LYS A 158 1.04 -13.44 -3.55
CA LYS A 158 -0.09 -13.70 -2.66
C LYS A 158 -0.04 -12.86 -1.38
N ILE A 159 1.15 -12.64 -0.81
CA ILE A 159 1.31 -11.75 0.35
C ILE A 159 1.00 -10.30 -0.02
N GLN A 160 1.47 -9.79 -1.16
CA GLN A 160 1.12 -8.41 -1.59
C GLN A 160 -0.39 -8.26 -1.78
N MET A 161 -1.03 -9.26 -2.41
CA MET A 161 -2.45 -9.30 -2.70
C MET A 161 -3.36 -9.58 -1.48
N ALA A 162 -2.86 -9.50 -0.25
CA ALA A 162 -3.68 -9.79 0.93
C ALA A 162 -4.83 -8.79 1.12
N GLY A 163 -4.66 -7.53 0.67
CA GLY A 163 -5.77 -6.56 0.57
C GLY A 163 -6.76 -7.00 -0.50
N GLU A 164 -6.27 -7.28 -1.71
CA GLU A 164 -7.12 -7.71 -2.84
C GLU A 164 -7.86 -9.03 -2.62
N PHE A 165 -7.41 -9.91 -1.71
CA PHE A 165 -8.13 -11.15 -1.42
C PHE A 165 -9.44 -10.92 -0.68
N TYR A 166 -9.62 -9.83 0.08
CA TYR A 166 -10.94 -9.49 0.62
C TYR A 166 -11.95 -9.33 -0.53
N ASP A 167 -11.55 -8.62 -1.58
CA ASP A 167 -12.33 -8.38 -2.80
C ASP A 167 -12.68 -9.68 -3.55
N LEU A 168 -11.62 -10.41 -3.90
CA LEU A 168 -11.72 -11.56 -4.80
C LEU A 168 -12.40 -12.75 -4.10
N ASP A 169 -12.37 -12.80 -2.76
CA ASP A 169 -13.18 -13.72 -1.94
C ASP A 169 -14.68 -13.60 -2.21
N ARG A 170 -15.24 -12.41 -2.47
CA ARG A 170 -16.65 -12.26 -2.86
C ARG A 170 -16.88 -12.47 -4.34
N VAL A 171 -16.04 -11.89 -5.22
CA VAL A 171 -16.16 -12.03 -6.68
C VAL A 171 -16.21 -13.51 -7.08
N PHE A 172 -15.36 -14.34 -6.49
CA PHE A 172 -15.30 -15.78 -6.75
C PHE A 172 -16.09 -16.65 -5.76
N LYS A 173 -16.93 -16.02 -4.92
CA LYS A 173 -17.88 -16.65 -3.99
C LYS A 173 -17.22 -17.72 -3.10
N LYS A 174 -16.14 -17.35 -2.41
CA LYS A 174 -15.46 -18.22 -1.45
C LYS A 174 -16.44 -18.73 -0.39
N PRO A 175 -16.40 -20.02 -0.04
CA PRO A 175 -17.24 -20.56 1.03
C PRO A 175 -17.05 -19.77 2.32
N LYS A 176 -18.16 -19.35 2.95
CA LYS A 176 -18.11 -18.65 4.24
C LYS A 176 -17.51 -19.58 5.29
N THR A 177 -16.47 -19.12 5.97
CA THR A 177 -15.95 -19.75 7.20
C THR A 177 -16.48 -18.97 8.41
N ASN A 178 -16.35 -19.53 9.61
CA ASN A 178 -16.77 -18.85 10.85
C ASN A 178 -15.90 -17.63 11.23
N TYR A 179 -14.93 -17.24 10.39
CA TYR A 179 -14.07 -16.09 10.60
C TYR A 179 -14.45 -14.95 9.66
N SER A 180 -15.24 -13.99 10.15
CA SER A 180 -15.39 -12.68 9.53
C SER A 180 -14.19 -11.81 9.90
N SER A 181 -13.25 -11.63 8.97
CA SER A 181 -12.14 -10.70 9.11
C SER A 181 -12.63 -9.25 8.94
N ASN A 182 -13.10 -8.63 10.02
CA ASN A 182 -13.43 -7.21 10.03
C ASN A 182 -12.13 -6.40 10.12
N SER A 183 -11.49 -6.14 8.98
CA SER A 183 -10.43 -5.14 8.93
C SER A 183 -11.05 -3.73 9.03
N HIS A 184 -10.42 -2.84 9.78
CA HIS A 184 -10.84 -1.46 9.96
C HIS A 184 -9.58 -0.59 10.00
N CYS A 185 -9.70 0.69 9.65
CA CYS A 185 -8.55 1.60 9.59
C CYS A 185 -9.01 2.96 10.10
N SER A 186 -8.20 3.62 10.93
CA SER A 186 -8.47 4.98 11.41
C SER A 186 -7.31 5.88 11.06
N GLY A 187 -7.56 6.90 10.25
CA GLY A 187 -6.60 7.86 9.77
C GLY A 187 -6.95 9.26 10.28
N PHE A 188 -5.94 10.07 10.57
CA PHE A 188 -6.13 11.38 11.16
C PHE A 188 -5.04 12.35 10.70
N VAL A 189 -5.44 13.52 10.23
CA VAL A 189 -4.56 14.67 9.99
C VAL A 189 -4.93 15.75 11.00
N LYS A 190 -3.96 16.42 11.60
CA LYS A 190 -4.16 17.48 12.60
C LYS A 190 -3.24 18.65 12.31
N VAL A 191 -3.84 19.81 12.08
CA VAL A 191 -3.11 21.08 12.12
C VAL A 191 -3.08 21.54 13.57
N LEU A 192 -1.88 21.75 14.11
CA LEU A 192 -1.72 22.21 15.49
C LEU A 192 -2.07 23.70 15.62
N GLU A 193 -2.28 24.12 16.87
CA GLU A 193 -2.59 25.50 17.21
C GLU A 193 -1.50 26.47 16.75
N GLY A 194 -1.90 27.63 16.23
CA GLY A 194 -0.99 28.59 15.60
C GLY A 194 -0.29 28.07 14.33
N ASN A 195 -0.79 26.98 13.72
CA ASN A 195 -0.16 26.28 12.59
C ASN A 195 1.31 25.91 12.87
N LYS A 196 1.67 25.64 14.14
CA LYS A 196 3.06 25.32 14.54
C LYS A 196 3.59 24.01 13.91
N ASP A 197 2.69 23.08 13.58
CA ASP A 197 3.00 21.80 12.94
C ASP A 197 1.73 21.21 12.27
N ILE A 198 1.93 20.21 11.41
CA ILE A 198 0.87 19.38 10.83
C ILE A 198 1.20 17.89 10.96
N LEU A 199 0.43 17.20 11.81
CA LEU A 199 0.65 15.80 12.15
C LEU A 199 -0.30 14.91 11.34
N MET A 200 0.16 13.72 10.97
CA MET A 200 -0.63 12.72 10.25
C MET A 200 -0.35 11.34 10.83
N ALA A 201 -1.40 10.59 11.15
CA ALA A 201 -1.32 9.29 11.79
C ALA A 201 -2.33 8.30 11.22
N HIS A 202 -1.94 7.03 11.18
CA HIS A 202 -2.77 5.91 10.77
C HIS A 202 -2.73 4.79 11.82
N VAL A 203 -3.86 4.14 12.04
CA VAL A 203 -4.01 2.94 12.87
C VAL A 203 -4.77 1.88 12.08
N THR A 204 -4.03 0.88 11.62
CA THR A 204 -4.53 -0.35 11.02
C THR A 204 -5.14 -1.25 12.10
N MET A 205 -6.32 -1.79 11.82
CA MET A 205 -6.96 -2.87 12.58
C MET A 205 -7.10 -4.05 11.64
N ALA A 206 -6.32 -5.11 11.89
CA ALA A 206 -6.29 -6.33 11.10
C ALA A 206 -6.28 -7.55 12.03
N GLY A 207 -6.45 -8.75 11.47
CA GLY A 207 -6.36 -9.99 12.24
C GLY A 207 -4.99 -10.13 12.92
N LEU A 208 -4.96 -10.62 14.17
CA LEU A 208 -3.73 -10.77 14.96
C LEU A 208 -2.64 -11.60 14.25
N ASN A 209 -3.04 -12.46 13.31
CA ASN A 209 -2.17 -13.25 12.46
C ASN A 209 -1.30 -12.41 11.49
N THR A 210 -1.63 -11.14 11.21
CA THR A 210 -0.82 -10.23 10.39
C THR A 210 0.28 -9.51 11.18
N MET A 211 0.32 -9.62 12.51
CA MET A 211 1.22 -8.86 13.39
C MET A 211 2.72 -9.24 13.33
N ASN A 212 3.15 -9.96 12.29
CA ASN A 212 4.57 -10.10 11.95
C ASN A 212 5.00 -8.88 11.13
N ARG A 213 5.38 -7.79 11.81
CA ARG A 213 5.57 -6.45 11.22
C ARG A 213 7.04 -6.18 10.88
N ILE A 214 7.27 -5.48 9.77
CA ILE A 214 8.58 -4.95 9.39
C ILE A 214 8.40 -3.48 8.97
N LEU A 215 9.10 -2.58 9.67
CA LEU A 215 9.30 -1.19 9.24
C LEU A 215 10.39 -1.21 8.15
N LYS A 216 10.11 -0.59 7.00
CA LYS A 216 11.00 -0.63 5.85
C LYS A 216 11.46 0.79 5.47
N LEU A 217 12.77 0.98 5.36
CA LEU A 217 13.40 2.18 4.83
C LEU A 217 14.06 1.84 3.50
N TYR A 218 13.68 2.60 2.47
CA TYR A 218 14.13 2.40 1.11
C TYR A 218 14.85 3.63 0.59
N LYS A 219 16.09 3.44 0.11
CA LYS A 219 16.98 4.47 -0.43
C LYS A 219 17.39 4.08 -1.84
N PHE A 220 16.45 4.16 -2.76
CA PHE A 220 16.68 3.71 -4.12
C PHE A 220 17.25 4.85 -4.98
N ALA A 221 18.23 4.51 -5.82
CA ALA A 221 18.69 5.37 -6.92
C ALA A 221 17.77 5.29 -8.17
N TYR A 222 16.66 4.57 -8.03
CA TYR A 222 15.44 4.58 -8.85
C TYR A 222 14.25 4.77 -7.88
N ALA A 223 12.99 4.62 -8.31
CA ALA A 223 11.86 4.75 -7.40
C ALA A 223 11.27 3.37 -6.97
N SER A 224 11.01 3.17 -5.67
CA SER A 224 10.28 2.08 -5.00
C SER A 224 10.09 2.45 -3.49
N LEU A 225 9.21 1.94 -2.62
CA LEU A 225 8.24 0.81 -2.62
C LEU A 225 6.93 1.29 -1.90
N ALA A 226 5.90 0.45 -1.79
CA ALA A 226 4.66 0.71 -1.04
C ALA A 226 4.54 -0.08 0.30
N SER A 227 3.67 0.41 1.18
CA SER A 227 3.22 -0.28 2.40
C SER A 227 2.00 -1.17 2.11
N GLN A 228 1.71 -2.13 3.00
CA GLN A 228 0.47 -2.93 2.97
C GLN A 228 -0.62 -2.36 3.90
N ASP A 229 -0.20 -1.63 4.92
CA ASP A 229 -1.07 -0.87 5.83
C ASP A 229 -1.32 0.56 5.31
N ASP A 230 -0.77 0.88 4.14
CA ASP A 230 -0.82 2.19 3.49
C ASP A 230 -0.60 3.37 4.46
N PHE A 231 0.65 3.52 4.88
CA PHE A 231 1.22 4.74 5.45
C PHE A 231 2.63 4.87 4.89
N THR A 232 2.87 5.84 4.01
CA THR A 232 4.15 5.99 3.28
C THR A 232 4.56 7.45 3.25
N ILE A 233 5.81 7.70 3.65
CA ILE A 233 6.47 9.01 3.55
C ILE A 233 7.50 8.91 2.43
N THR A 234 7.50 9.86 1.49
CA THR A 234 8.42 9.88 0.35
C THR A 234 9.41 11.04 0.44
N SER A 235 10.57 10.89 -0.19
CA SER A 235 11.57 11.96 -0.33
C SER A 235 11.08 13.17 -1.15
N ALA A 236 9.98 13.02 -1.90
CA ALA A 236 9.27 14.11 -2.55
C ALA A 236 8.48 15.01 -1.56
N GLY A 237 8.57 14.75 -0.25
CA GLY A 237 7.85 15.51 0.77
C GLY A 237 6.34 15.21 0.79
N LEU A 238 5.93 14.04 0.30
CA LEU A 238 4.55 13.58 0.36
C LEU A 238 4.38 12.53 1.46
N LEU A 239 3.21 12.54 2.11
CA LEU A 239 2.75 11.44 2.94
C LEU A 239 1.40 10.96 2.43
N SER A 240 1.34 9.70 2.04
CA SER A 240 0.12 9.00 1.62
C SER A 240 -0.33 8.01 2.69
N MET A 241 -1.62 8.01 2.99
CA MET A 241 -2.26 6.94 3.77
C MET A 241 -3.66 6.65 3.25
N GLU A 242 -4.26 5.55 3.67
CA GLU A 242 -5.68 5.26 3.39
C GLU A 242 -6.50 4.99 4.66
N THR A 243 -7.82 5.07 4.56
CA THR A 243 -8.66 4.13 5.33
C THR A 243 -9.71 3.50 4.44
N THR A 244 -9.86 2.21 4.64
CA THR A 244 -10.53 1.39 3.65
C THR A 244 -12.07 1.40 3.78
N ILE A 245 -12.78 1.87 2.76
CA ILE A 245 -14.22 2.06 2.74
C ILE A 245 -14.97 0.72 2.54
N ILE A 246 -16.13 0.62 3.18
CA ILE A 246 -16.97 -0.59 3.25
C ILE A 246 -18.21 -0.47 2.33
N LEU A 247 -18.28 -1.15 1.20
CA LEU A 247 -19.44 -1.10 0.30
C LEU A 247 -20.76 -1.59 0.96
N GLY A 248 -21.86 -1.38 0.25
CA GLY A 248 -23.18 -1.89 0.58
C GLY A 248 -24.01 -2.33 -0.61
N ASN A 249 -23.37 -2.54 -1.75
CA ASN A 249 -24.03 -2.99 -2.98
C ASN A 249 -23.15 -4.03 -3.69
N GLU A 250 -23.61 -5.28 -3.77
CA GLU A 250 -22.91 -6.37 -4.46
C GLU A 250 -23.01 -6.30 -5.99
N SER A 251 -23.97 -5.56 -6.57
CA SER A 251 -24.16 -5.48 -8.03
C SER A 251 -22.95 -4.89 -8.75
N ILE A 252 -22.18 -4.08 -8.03
CA ILE A 252 -21.01 -3.36 -8.52
C ILE A 252 -19.84 -4.31 -8.86
N TYR A 253 -19.87 -5.54 -8.37
CA TYR A 253 -18.80 -6.53 -8.57
C TYR A 253 -18.72 -7.06 -10.02
N SER A 254 -19.74 -6.83 -10.85
CA SER A 254 -19.72 -7.14 -12.29
C SER A 254 -18.63 -6.40 -13.07
N ASN A 255 -18.06 -5.34 -12.49
CA ASN A 255 -17.08 -4.48 -13.16
C ASN A 255 -15.62 -4.99 -13.02
N VAL A 256 -15.37 -6.02 -12.19
CA VAL A 256 -14.03 -6.61 -12.02
C VAL A 256 -13.72 -7.56 -13.17
N ASN A 257 -12.63 -7.28 -13.86
CA ASN A 257 -12.18 -8.00 -15.05
C ASN A 257 -10.66 -8.26 -14.95
N PRO A 258 -10.14 -9.41 -15.44
CA PRO A 258 -8.71 -9.63 -15.41
C PRO A 258 -7.94 -8.69 -16.36
N LYS A 259 -8.59 -8.07 -17.35
CA LYS A 259 -7.95 -7.23 -18.38
C LYS A 259 -8.41 -5.78 -18.30
N GLY A 260 -7.50 -4.86 -18.57
CA GLY A 260 -7.71 -3.40 -18.47
C GLY A 260 -7.41 -2.81 -17.08
N GLN A 261 -7.02 -3.64 -16.11
CA GLN A 261 -7.13 -3.33 -14.68
C GLN A 261 -5.83 -3.64 -13.92
N LEU A 262 -5.29 -2.69 -13.13
CA LEU A 262 -4.18 -2.93 -12.18
C LEU A 262 -4.64 -2.92 -10.73
N HIS A 263 -4.18 -3.91 -9.95
CA HIS A 263 -4.47 -4.07 -8.52
C HIS A 263 -4.02 -2.85 -7.70
N CYS A 264 -4.66 -2.62 -6.55
CA CYS A 264 -4.49 -1.40 -5.76
C CYS A 264 -3.03 -1.22 -5.32
N TRP A 265 -2.41 -2.29 -4.84
CA TRP A 265 -1.01 -2.28 -4.39
C TRP A 265 -0.02 -1.84 -5.49
N VAL A 266 -0.29 -2.15 -6.77
CA VAL A 266 0.56 -1.71 -7.90
C VAL A 266 0.35 -0.23 -8.20
N ARG A 267 -0.89 0.26 -8.12
CA ARG A 267 -1.22 1.66 -8.41
C ARG A 267 -0.74 2.60 -7.31
N SER A 268 -0.87 2.21 -6.04
CA SER A 268 -0.38 3.00 -4.89
C SER A 268 1.14 3.11 -4.88
N PHE A 269 1.82 2.01 -5.25
CA PHE A 269 3.24 1.98 -5.53
C PHE A 269 3.61 3.05 -6.56
N ILE A 270 3.13 2.95 -7.80
CA ILE A 270 3.52 3.87 -8.89
C ILE A 270 3.19 5.33 -8.55
N ALA A 271 2.10 5.59 -7.85
CA ALA A 271 1.75 6.92 -7.36
C ALA A 271 2.76 7.45 -6.31
N ASN A 272 3.16 6.64 -5.32
CA ASN A 272 4.21 7.01 -4.35
C ASN A 272 5.57 7.31 -5.02
N LEU A 273 5.80 6.77 -6.23
CA LEU A 273 7.08 6.89 -6.94
C LEU A 273 7.18 8.07 -7.89
N LEU A 274 6.12 8.32 -8.66
CA LEU A 274 6.11 9.31 -9.72
C LEU A 274 5.57 10.67 -9.27
N ALA A 275 4.89 10.74 -8.13
CA ALA A 275 4.25 11.96 -7.68
C ALA A 275 5.21 12.96 -7.02
N SER A 276 5.22 14.19 -7.53
CA SER A 276 5.88 15.33 -6.90
C SER A 276 4.93 16.17 -6.05
N THR A 277 3.62 16.13 -6.32
CA THR A 277 2.57 16.80 -5.53
C THR A 277 1.47 15.83 -5.10
N SER A 278 0.71 16.22 -4.08
CA SER A 278 -0.51 15.52 -3.64
C SER A 278 -1.52 15.30 -4.78
N LYS A 279 -1.65 16.27 -5.68
CA LYS A 279 -2.51 16.22 -6.87
C LYS A 279 -2.00 15.26 -7.93
N ASP A 280 -0.69 15.25 -8.18
CA ASP A 280 -0.06 14.29 -9.10
C ASP A 280 -0.29 12.87 -8.61
N TRP A 281 -0.09 12.61 -7.32
CA TRP A 281 -0.31 11.30 -6.70
C TRP A 281 -1.69 10.75 -7.01
N ILE A 282 -2.70 11.57 -6.76
CA ILE A 282 -4.12 11.26 -6.96
C ILE A 282 -4.45 11.06 -8.43
N THR A 283 -3.79 11.83 -9.32
CA THR A 283 -3.93 11.68 -10.77
C THR A 283 -3.31 10.36 -11.24
N ILE A 284 -2.06 10.08 -10.86
CA ILE A 284 -1.29 8.87 -11.23
C ILE A 284 -1.98 7.60 -10.73
N PHE A 285 -2.46 7.59 -9.49
CA PHE A 285 -3.22 6.48 -8.92
C PHE A 285 -4.53 6.18 -9.70
N GLY A 286 -5.12 7.22 -10.30
CA GLY A 286 -6.33 7.16 -11.10
C GLY A 286 -6.14 7.04 -12.62
N LEU A 287 -4.90 7.07 -13.16
CA LEU A 287 -4.64 7.17 -14.60
C LEU A 287 -5.18 5.99 -15.42
N LEU A 288 -5.18 4.77 -14.87
CA LEU A 288 -5.80 3.61 -15.52
C LEU A 288 -7.32 3.63 -15.35
N LEU A 289 -7.97 4.38 -16.23
CA LEU A 289 -9.38 4.28 -16.55
C LEU A 289 -9.70 2.90 -17.17
N ILE A 290 -9.74 1.85 -16.33
CA ILE A 290 -10.72 0.74 -16.30
C ILE A 290 -10.46 -0.15 -15.05
N ILE A 291 -10.86 0.35 -13.88
CA ILE A 291 -11.63 -0.43 -12.88
C ILE A 291 -10.99 -1.68 -12.22
N LEU A 292 -9.71 -1.70 -11.79
CA LEU A 292 -9.39 -2.58 -10.64
C LEU A 292 -9.61 -1.84 -9.34
N VAL A 293 -10.79 -2.09 -8.81
CA VAL A 293 -11.23 -1.61 -7.52
C VAL A 293 -11.73 -2.81 -6.76
N THR A 294 -10.93 -3.22 -5.80
CA THR A 294 -11.29 -3.16 -4.40
C THR A 294 -12.80 -3.14 -4.04
N ILE A 295 -13.23 -4.19 -3.32
CA ILE A 295 -14.59 -4.66 -3.04
C ILE A 295 -14.66 -5.21 -1.60
N LEU A 296 -15.63 -4.81 -0.79
CA LEU A 296 -16.45 -5.74 0.00
C LEU A 296 -17.61 -4.96 0.60
N GLU A 297 -18.70 -5.66 0.88
CA GLU A 297 -19.71 -5.23 1.85
C GLU A 297 -19.16 -4.96 3.27
N HIS A 298 -17.88 -5.30 3.55
CA HIS A 298 -17.04 -5.07 4.73
C HIS A 298 -15.53 -5.02 4.31
N THR A 299 -15.04 -3.94 3.66
CA THR A 299 -13.62 -3.65 3.20
C THR A 299 -13.05 -4.42 2.00
N THR A 300 -12.64 -3.83 0.88
CA THR A 300 -11.57 -2.80 0.82
C THR A 300 -11.84 -1.78 -0.29
N ILE A 301 -11.63 -0.49 -0.03
CA ILE A 301 -11.67 0.63 -0.98
C ILE A 301 -10.80 1.71 -0.38
N ASN A 302 -9.70 2.08 -1.02
CA ASN A 302 -8.83 3.04 -0.39
C ASN A 302 -9.42 4.45 -0.49
N GLY A 303 -9.96 4.94 0.63
CA GLY A 303 -10.09 6.36 0.85
C GLY A 303 -8.70 6.90 1.11
N TRP A 304 -8.00 7.28 0.04
CA TRP A 304 -6.66 7.84 0.10
C TRP A 304 -6.68 9.26 0.66
N GLN A 305 -5.66 9.58 1.45
CA GLN A 305 -5.32 10.90 1.94
C GLN A 305 -3.87 11.17 1.55
N VAL A 306 -3.60 12.25 0.83
CA VAL A 306 -2.24 12.64 0.44
C VAL A 306 -1.98 14.07 0.90
N LEU A 307 -0.98 14.20 1.77
CA LEU A 307 -0.51 15.48 2.30
C LEU A 307 0.81 15.87 1.64
N ASP A 308 0.91 17.11 1.17
CA ASP A 308 2.15 17.68 0.64
C ASP A 308 2.82 18.57 1.68
N TYR A 309 3.81 18.03 2.39
CA TYR A 309 4.56 18.76 3.42
C TYR A 309 5.35 19.95 2.85
N LYS A 310 5.67 19.98 1.54
CA LYS A 310 6.37 21.12 0.92
C LYS A 310 5.53 22.38 0.89
N LEU A 311 4.20 22.24 0.96
CA LEU A 311 3.24 23.34 0.97
C LEU A 311 2.85 23.80 2.38
N PHE A 312 3.31 23.09 3.42
CA PHE A 312 3.13 23.49 4.81
C PHE A 312 4.35 24.27 5.30
N LYS A 313 4.11 25.37 6.00
CA LYS A 313 5.15 26.17 6.64
C LYS A 313 4.74 26.49 8.09
N PRO A 314 5.54 26.10 9.09
CA PRO A 314 5.24 26.37 10.49
C PRO A 314 4.97 27.85 10.77
N GLY A 315 3.83 28.15 11.39
CA GLY A 315 3.41 29.50 11.79
C GLY A 315 2.77 30.37 10.69
N GLU A 316 2.82 29.97 9.41
CA GLU A 316 2.12 30.68 8.33
C GLU A 316 0.65 30.19 8.18
N GLU A 317 -0.20 30.95 7.48
CA GLU A 317 -1.50 30.43 7.05
C GLU A 317 -1.32 29.26 6.07
N LEU A 318 -2.17 28.22 6.21
CA LEU A 318 -2.21 27.14 5.22
C LEU A 318 -2.58 27.70 3.84
N PRO A 319 -1.96 27.21 2.75
CA PRO A 319 -2.27 27.63 1.38
C PRO A 319 -3.75 27.39 1.07
N LYS A 320 -4.29 28.10 0.07
CA LYS A 320 -5.72 27.99 -0.27
C LYS A 320 -6.12 26.60 -0.76
N ASN A 321 -5.22 25.97 -1.53
CA ASN A 321 -5.42 24.73 -2.28
C ASN A 321 -4.19 23.81 -2.15
N ASP A 322 -4.32 22.60 -2.68
CA ASP A 322 -3.28 21.60 -3.00
C ASP A 322 -2.41 21.05 -1.85
N LEU A 323 -2.51 21.58 -0.62
CA LEU A 323 -1.86 20.98 0.56
C LEU A 323 -2.32 19.54 0.81
N PHE A 324 -3.63 19.29 0.70
CA PHE A 324 -4.23 18.04 1.12
C PHE A 324 -5.33 17.56 0.16
N TRP A 325 -5.10 16.43 -0.51
CA TRP A 325 -6.08 15.81 -1.40
C TRP A 325 -6.59 14.49 -0.84
N ILE A 326 -7.84 14.18 -1.18
CA ILE A 326 -8.42 12.83 -0.98
C ILE A 326 -8.84 12.22 -2.31
N LEU A 327 -8.85 10.88 -2.35
CA LEU A 327 -9.46 10.09 -3.42
C LEU A 327 -10.19 8.92 -2.80
N GLU A 328 -11.39 8.64 -3.32
CA GLU A 328 -12.23 7.52 -2.90
C GLU A 328 -12.65 6.75 -4.17
N GLN A 329 -12.65 5.42 -4.10
CA GLN A 329 -12.62 4.57 -5.29
C GLN A 329 -13.54 3.34 -5.17
N ILE A 330 -14.63 3.26 -5.92
CA ILE A 330 -15.50 2.06 -5.98
C ILE A 330 -15.34 1.36 -7.35
N PRO A 331 -15.72 0.08 -7.51
CA PRO A 331 -15.64 -0.57 -8.82
C PRO A 331 -16.51 0.13 -9.86
N GLY A 332 -15.86 0.77 -10.83
CA GLY A 332 -16.52 1.57 -11.86
C GLY A 332 -16.35 3.08 -11.70
N THR A 333 -15.86 3.58 -10.56
CA THR A 333 -15.81 5.03 -10.29
C THR A 333 -14.73 5.41 -9.28
N THR A 334 -13.87 6.33 -9.69
CA THR A 334 -12.94 7.06 -8.84
C THR A 334 -13.43 8.50 -8.71
N VAL A 335 -13.35 9.09 -7.51
CA VAL A 335 -13.60 10.52 -7.30
C VAL A 335 -12.52 11.07 -6.38
N SER A 336 -11.97 12.22 -6.72
CA SER A 336 -10.98 12.92 -5.90
C SER A 336 -11.37 14.37 -5.64
N ARG A 337 -10.81 14.96 -4.58
CA ARG A 337 -11.01 16.37 -4.26
C ARG A 337 -9.89 16.95 -3.41
N ASP A 338 -9.57 18.21 -3.67
CA ASP A 338 -8.81 19.03 -2.75
C ASP A 338 -9.64 19.31 -1.47
N MET A 339 -9.05 18.98 -0.34
CA MET A 339 -9.63 19.09 1.00
C MET A 339 -8.81 20.02 1.91
N THR A 340 -7.89 20.79 1.34
CA THR A 340 -7.14 21.87 2.02
C THR A 340 -8.07 22.86 2.72
N TRP A 341 -9.21 23.22 2.10
CA TRP A 341 -10.22 24.07 2.72
C TRP A 341 -10.80 23.50 4.02
N PHE A 342 -10.86 22.17 4.15
CA PHE A 342 -11.38 21.50 5.35
C PHE A 342 -10.38 21.60 6.49
N LEU A 343 -9.09 21.38 6.20
CA LEU A 343 -8.01 21.62 7.16
C LEU A 343 -7.96 23.09 7.61
N ARG A 344 -8.14 24.04 6.69
CA ARG A 344 -8.24 25.48 7.02
C ARG A 344 -9.43 25.83 7.91
N LYS A 345 -10.55 25.12 7.79
CA LYS A 345 -11.79 25.43 8.52
C LYS A 345 -11.89 24.74 9.88
N TYR A 346 -11.36 23.53 10.01
CA TYR A 346 -11.56 22.70 11.21
C TYR A 346 -10.26 22.28 11.91
N ASN A 347 -9.10 22.52 11.29
CA ASN A 347 -7.76 22.17 11.80
C ASN A 347 -7.57 20.66 12.02
N TYR A 348 -8.36 19.79 11.38
CA TYR A 348 -8.16 18.35 11.32
C TYR A 348 -8.89 17.69 10.13
N TRP A 349 -8.51 16.47 9.79
CA TRP A 349 -9.23 15.56 8.89
C TRP A 349 -9.34 14.16 9.52
N PRO A 350 -10.55 13.63 9.75
CA PRO A 350 -10.74 12.27 10.24
C PRO A 350 -11.12 11.29 9.11
N SER A 351 -10.55 10.09 9.15
CA SER A 351 -10.77 9.00 8.18
C SER A 351 -11.10 7.72 8.96
N TYR A 352 -12.19 7.03 8.61
CA TYR A 352 -12.76 5.94 9.45
C TYR A 352 -13.64 4.96 8.66
N ASN A 353 -13.20 4.52 7.48
CA ASN A 353 -13.87 3.49 6.65
C ASN A 353 -15.27 3.88 6.09
N ILE A 354 -15.65 5.16 6.14
CA ILE A 354 -16.91 5.71 5.59
C ILE A 354 -16.56 6.81 4.59
N PRO A 355 -17.12 6.80 3.36
CA PRO A 355 -16.79 7.76 2.32
C PRO A 355 -17.39 9.13 2.63
N PHE A 356 -16.64 10.16 2.31
CA PHE A 356 -17.03 11.55 2.41
C PHE A 356 -17.57 12.10 1.09
N LEU A 357 -17.10 11.59 -0.06
CA LEU A 357 -17.52 12.10 -1.38
C LEU A 357 -18.88 11.50 -1.75
N LYS A 358 -19.91 12.37 -1.84
CA LYS A 358 -21.32 11.94 -2.00
C LYS A 358 -21.53 10.89 -3.11
N LYS A 359 -20.91 11.04 -4.29
CA LYS A 359 -21.03 10.06 -5.39
C LYS A 359 -20.58 8.65 -4.99
N ILE A 360 -19.51 8.54 -4.20
CA ILE A 360 -19.00 7.28 -3.66
C ILE A 360 -19.94 6.76 -2.55
N SER A 361 -20.44 7.64 -1.69
CA SER A 361 -21.42 7.29 -0.65
C SER A 361 -22.74 6.74 -1.24
N ASP A 362 -23.27 7.38 -2.29
CA ASP A 362 -24.49 6.97 -2.99
C ASP A 362 -24.30 5.62 -3.68
N LEU A 363 -23.33 5.52 -4.60
CA LEU A 363 -23.08 4.31 -5.39
C LEU A 363 -22.62 3.14 -4.50
N GLY A 364 -21.82 3.44 -3.49
CA GLY A 364 -21.34 2.46 -2.52
C GLY A 364 -22.41 1.97 -1.53
N GLY A 365 -23.68 2.41 -1.63
CA GLY A 365 -24.77 1.96 -0.77
C GLY A 365 -24.79 2.56 0.64
N PHE A 366 -23.89 3.50 0.95
CA PHE A 366 -23.86 4.17 2.26
C PHE A 366 -25.07 5.07 2.47
N THR A 367 -25.53 5.79 1.43
CA THR A 367 -26.71 6.67 1.54
C THR A 367 -27.96 5.89 1.97
N GLU A 368 -28.14 4.66 1.47
CA GLU A 368 -29.23 3.77 1.87
C GLU A 368 -29.02 3.23 3.29
N LYS A 369 -27.84 2.64 3.59
CA LYS A 369 -27.49 2.15 4.93
C LYS A 369 -27.61 3.25 6.00
N ALA A 370 -27.32 4.51 5.65
CA ALA A 370 -27.40 5.70 6.51
C ALA A 370 -28.83 6.20 6.76
N ASN A 371 -29.84 5.71 6.04
CA ASN A 371 -31.25 5.92 6.36
C ASN A 371 -31.74 4.93 7.44
N ILE A 372 -31.14 3.73 7.49
CA ILE A 372 -31.47 2.68 8.47
C ILE A 372 -30.71 2.90 9.78
N ASN A 373 -29.41 3.20 9.71
CA ASN A 373 -28.56 3.38 10.88
C ASN A 373 -27.49 4.47 10.66
N ASN A 374 -27.46 5.46 11.55
CA ASN A 374 -26.48 6.55 11.57
C ASN A 374 -25.02 6.09 11.64
N TRP A 375 -24.73 4.85 12.02
CA TRP A 375 -23.37 4.27 11.97
C TRP A 375 -22.73 4.43 10.57
N TRP A 376 -23.52 4.27 9.50
CA TRP A 376 -23.04 4.38 8.11
C TRP A 376 -22.98 5.81 7.58
N ARG A 377 -23.44 6.80 8.36
CA ARG A 377 -23.46 8.21 7.97
C ARG A 377 -22.14 8.88 8.35
N TRP A 378 -21.47 9.49 7.37
CA TRP A 378 -20.25 10.26 7.61
C TRP A 378 -20.52 11.38 8.65
N GLY A 379 -19.66 11.49 9.66
CA GLY A 379 -19.84 12.41 10.80
C GLY A 379 -20.70 11.86 11.95
N TYR A 380 -21.27 10.66 11.87
CA TYR A 380 -22.18 10.11 12.90
C TYR A 380 -21.78 8.75 13.48
N SER A 381 -20.82 8.04 12.87
CA SER A 381 -20.25 6.81 13.45
C SER A 381 -19.59 7.07 14.83
N PRO A 382 -19.44 6.05 15.69
CA PRO A 382 -18.78 6.22 16.99
C PRO A 382 -17.37 6.84 16.88
N ARG A 383 -16.56 6.39 15.91
CA ARG A 383 -15.25 6.99 15.61
C ARG A 383 -15.35 8.45 15.18
N ALA A 384 -16.32 8.80 14.33
CA ALA A 384 -16.54 10.20 13.94
C ALA A 384 -16.86 11.08 15.14
N LYS A 385 -17.67 10.59 16.10
CA LYS A 385 -17.99 11.30 17.35
C LYS A 385 -16.81 11.42 18.29
N ILE A 386 -15.97 10.38 18.42
CA ILE A 386 -14.73 10.45 19.21
C ILE A 386 -13.78 11.49 18.62
N PHE A 387 -13.52 11.45 17.30
CA PHE A 387 -12.71 12.47 16.62
C PHE A 387 -13.29 13.88 16.82
N GLN A 388 -14.59 14.08 16.60
CA GLN A 388 -15.26 15.39 16.78
C GLN A 388 -15.13 15.92 18.22
N ARG A 389 -15.16 15.05 19.23
CA ARG A 389 -15.03 15.44 20.65
C ARG A 389 -13.58 15.73 21.04
N ASP A 390 -12.65 14.89 20.60
CA ASP A 390 -11.31 14.81 21.19
C ASP A 390 -10.18 15.38 20.31
N HIS A 391 -10.40 15.72 19.04
CA HIS A 391 -9.34 16.22 18.14
C HIS A 391 -8.60 17.48 18.63
N ASN A 392 -9.23 18.29 19.49
CA ASN A 392 -8.63 19.50 20.07
C ASN A 392 -7.69 19.21 21.26
N LYS A 393 -7.72 17.99 21.81
CA LYS A 393 -6.78 17.52 22.84
C LYS A 393 -5.40 17.20 22.25
N VAL A 394 -5.32 16.97 20.93
CA VAL A 394 -4.05 16.74 20.24
C VAL A 394 -3.30 18.06 20.09
N LYS A 395 -2.17 18.17 20.80
CA LYS A 395 -1.29 19.36 20.86
C LYS A 395 0.16 19.06 20.44
N ASP A 396 0.49 17.78 20.25
CA ASP A 396 1.82 17.21 19.98
C ASP A 396 1.69 15.73 19.55
N MET A 397 2.83 15.04 19.38
CA MET A 397 2.90 13.63 18.98
C MET A 397 2.45 12.64 20.07
N ASP A 398 2.58 12.97 21.36
CA ASP A 398 2.21 12.06 22.44
C ASP A 398 0.68 12.04 22.64
N SER A 399 0.06 13.21 22.69
CA SER A 399 -1.41 13.36 22.70
C SER A 399 -2.07 12.83 21.41
N LEU A 400 -1.37 12.90 20.27
CA LEU A 400 -1.79 12.21 19.04
C LEU A 400 -1.78 10.69 19.21
N ARG A 401 -0.68 10.12 19.72
CA ARG A 401 -0.54 8.68 19.98
C ARG A 401 -1.62 8.18 20.94
N GLU A 402 -1.97 8.95 21.96
CA GLU A 402 -3.05 8.63 22.90
C GLU A 402 -4.41 8.56 22.21
N LEU A 403 -4.80 9.58 21.44
CA LEU A 403 -6.08 9.58 20.69
C LEU A 403 -6.15 8.39 19.71
N MET A 404 -5.07 8.14 18.98
CA MET A 404 -5.04 7.09 17.97
C MET A 404 -5.07 5.67 18.60
N ARG A 405 -4.45 5.48 19.78
CA ARG A 405 -4.58 4.23 20.55
C ARG A 405 -5.97 4.07 21.18
N TRP A 406 -6.57 5.15 21.67
CA TRP A 406 -7.92 5.12 22.24
C TRP A 406 -8.98 4.63 21.23
N LEU A 407 -8.83 5.03 19.96
CA LEU A 407 -9.68 4.57 18.85
C LEU A 407 -9.56 3.06 18.55
N PHE A 408 -8.51 2.38 19.01
CA PHE A 408 -8.33 0.93 18.88
C PHE A 408 -9.12 0.13 19.94
N CYS A 409 -9.40 0.71 21.11
CA CYS A 409 -9.92 -0.02 22.28
C CYS A 409 -11.45 -0.04 22.43
N ILE A 410 -12.20 0.55 21.49
CA ILE A 410 -13.63 0.92 21.66
C ILE A 410 -14.54 0.31 20.58
N ILE A 411 -13.99 -0.58 19.76
CA ILE A 411 -14.68 -1.30 18.67
C ILE A 411 -14.55 -2.80 18.93
#